data_AF-A0A523S0R2-F1
#
_entry.id   AF-A0A523S0R2-F1
#
_cell.length_a   1.000
_cell.length_b   1.000
_cell.length_c   1.000
_cell.angle_alpha   90.00
_cell.angle_beta   90.00
_cell.angle_gamma   90.00
#
_symmetry.space_group_name_H-M   'P 1'
#
loop_
_entity.id
_entity.type
_entity.pdbx_description
1 polymer ?
#
loop_
_entity_poly.entity_id
_entity_poly.type
_entity_poly.pdbx_seq_one_letter_code
_entity_poly.pdbx_strand_id
1 'polypeptide(L)'
;MKEKETVHIATPINGIEAIGKVIRALYALNKVVGYKEVSTMAGLANAYTSQALSSAKSLGLSRQAGGRGKYELTKAGETFARALGFGKEKDSRLAIRTQILNEGAWSEIVSFLTMNKDKPRNPLDLAYHAESRLGKRWSKSMRSHIASAYKSILEYAELIRIDGINIISLIGMDGKSETRVEIQEIDVSKEMTYSALSSDVQEGQRITEVKDYAEFSMPDFFMLRVIRNEEAIDFLSKQLKDTSILIPWLSAIEKTILSQEVETDE
;
A
#
# COMPACT_ATOMS: atom_id res chain seq x y z
N MET A 1 -39.24 18.07 8.27
CA MET A 1 -38.13 17.40 8.98
C MET A 1 -37.00 17.26 7.99
N LYS A 2 -35.83 17.86 8.24
CA LYS A 2 -34.65 17.63 7.37
C LYS A 2 -34.18 16.20 7.62
N GLU A 3 -34.05 15.40 6.56
CA GLU A 3 -33.40 14.10 6.64
C GLU A 3 -32.02 14.28 7.26
N LYS A 4 -31.73 13.47 8.29
CA LYS A 4 -30.46 13.52 9.00
C LYS A 4 -29.43 12.88 8.07
N GLU A 5 -28.66 13.70 7.34
CA GLU A 5 -27.56 13.20 6.51
C GLU A 5 -26.68 12.26 7.34
N THR A 6 -26.54 11.04 6.86
CA THR A 6 -25.72 10.04 7.54
C THR A 6 -24.25 10.34 7.25
N VAL A 7 -23.55 10.91 8.23
CA VAL A 7 -22.11 11.19 8.09
C VAL A 7 -21.37 9.86 7.93
N HIS A 8 -20.69 9.69 6.79
CA HIS A 8 -19.86 8.52 6.55
C HIS A 8 -18.44 8.79 7.04
N ILE A 9 -18.01 8.05 8.06
CA ILE A 9 -16.67 8.18 8.65
C ILE A 9 -15.95 6.83 8.56
N ALA A 10 -14.69 6.85 8.17
CA ALA A 10 -13.81 5.69 8.18
C ALA A 10 -13.75 5.13 9.60
N THR A 11 -13.92 3.82 9.76
CA THR A 11 -13.81 3.16 11.09
C THR A 11 -12.88 1.96 10.98
N PRO A 12 -11.59 2.18 10.72
CA PRO A 12 -10.63 1.09 10.62
C PRO A 12 -10.47 0.41 11.98
N ILE A 13 -10.43 -0.93 11.97
CA ILE A 13 -10.20 -1.75 13.19
C ILE A 13 -8.78 -2.30 13.17
N ASN A 14 -8.17 -2.42 11.99
CA ASN A 14 -6.79 -2.85 11.81
C ASN A 14 -5.92 -1.73 11.25
N GLY A 15 -4.67 -1.71 11.68
CA GLY A 15 -3.65 -0.76 11.21
C GLY A 15 -3.07 -1.11 9.83
N ILE A 16 -2.09 -0.32 9.41
CA ILE A 16 -1.56 -0.34 8.04
C ILE A 16 -0.92 -1.69 7.67
N GLU A 17 -0.28 -2.38 8.62
CA GLU A 17 0.41 -3.64 8.34
C GLU A 17 -0.56 -4.73 7.86
N ALA A 18 -1.67 -4.91 8.57
CA ALA A 18 -2.70 -5.88 8.19
C ALA A 18 -3.38 -5.50 6.87
N ILE A 19 -3.60 -4.20 6.65
CA ILE A 19 -4.13 -3.67 5.40
C ILE A 19 -3.17 -3.98 4.24
N GLY A 20 -1.87 -3.73 4.41
CA GLY A 20 -0.84 -4.04 3.42
C GLY A 20 -0.81 -5.52 3.05
N LYS A 21 -0.91 -6.43 4.05
CA LYS A 21 -0.97 -7.88 3.84
C LYS A 21 -2.16 -8.30 2.97
N VAL A 22 -3.38 -7.83 3.29
CA VAL A 22 -4.57 -8.20 2.50
C VAL A 22 -4.60 -7.54 1.13
N ILE A 23 -4.05 -6.33 0.97
CA ILE A 23 -3.95 -5.65 -0.33
C ILE A 23 -2.94 -6.36 -1.23
N ARG A 24 -1.77 -6.75 -0.72
CA ARG A 24 -0.81 -7.59 -1.47
C ARG A 24 -1.44 -8.92 -1.91
N ALA A 25 -2.17 -9.58 -1.01
CA ALA A 25 -2.86 -10.82 -1.33
C ALA A 25 -3.92 -10.64 -2.43
N LEU A 26 -4.74 -9.58 -2.35
CA LEU A 26 -5.70 -9.24 -3.40
C LEU A 26 -5.01 -8.94 -4.74
N TYR A 27 -3.89 -8.22 -4.70
CA TYR A 27 -3.11 -7.89 -5.90
C TYR A 27 -2.56 -9.13 -6.59
N ALA A 28 -2.00 -10.07 -5.82
CA ALA A 28 -1.47 -11.31 -6.35
C ALA A 28 -2.57 -12.24 -6.90
N LEU A 29 -3.78 -12.19 -6.32
CA LEU A 29 -4.94 -12.96 -6.82
C LEU A 29 -5.53 -12.35 -8.10
N ASN A 30 -5.40 -11.02 -8.28
CA ASN A 30 -5.80 -10.25 -9.46
C ASN A 30 -7.20 -10.57 -10.00
N LYS A 31 -8.16 -10.81 -9.10
CA LYS A 31 -9.56 -11.12 -9.44
C LYS A 31 -10.47 -10.87 -8.23
N VAL A 32 -11.78 -10.88 -8.47
CA VAL A 32 -12.77 -10.83 -7.40
C VAL A 32 -12.71 -12.13 -6.58
N VAL A 33 -12.38 -12.04 -5.30
CA VAL A 33 -12.16 -13.21 -4.42
C VAL A 33 -12.84 -13.08 -3.07
N GLY A 34 -13.18 -14.22 -2.47
CA GLY A 34 -13.72 -14.24 -1.10
C GLY A 34 -12.64 -13.98 -0.05
N TYR A 35 -13.04 -13.45 1.12
CA TYR A 35 -12.09 -13.22 2.23
C TYR A 35 -11.31 -14.47 2.67
N LYS A 36 -11.85 -15.68 2.47
CA LYS A 36 -11.16 -16.94 2.80
C LYS A 36 -9.95 -17.18 1.91
N GLU A 37 -10.09 -16.94 0.61
CA GLU A 37 -9.00 -17.05 -0.37
C GLU A 37 -7.92 -16.02 -0.06
N VAL A 38 -8.34 -14.77 0.23
CA VAL A 38 -7.43 -13.71 0.68
C VAL A 38 -6.72 -14.11 1.97
N SER A 39 -7.42 -14.78 2.90
CA SER A 39 -6.86 -15.21 4.18
C SER A 39 -5.73 -16.20 4.00
N THR A 40 -5.94 -17.20 3.14
CA THR A 40 -4.91 -18.19 2.77
C THR A 40 -3.71 -17.51 2.14
N MET A 41 -3.93 -16.61 1.18
CA MET A 41 -2.85 -15.91 0.48
C MET A 41 -2.10 -14.92 1.38
N ALA A 42 -2.78 -14.26 2.30
CA ALA A 42 -2.20 -13.29 3.23
C ALA A 42 -1.52 -13.95 4.46
N GLY A 43 -1.69 -15.26 4.67
CA GLY A 43 -1.22 -15.93 5.87
C GLY A 43 -1.89 -15.44 7.16
N LEU A 44 -3.16 -15.02 7.09
CA LEU A 44 -3.91 -14.44 8.20
C LEU A 44 -5.09 -15.33 8.61
N ALA A 45 -5.59 -15.15 9.83
CA ALA A 45 -6.83 -15.80 10.27
C ALA A 45 -8.06 -15.17 9.59
N ASN A 46 -9.06 -15.99 9.23
CA ASN A 46 -10.25 -15.56 8.48
C ASN A 46 -10.96 -14.33 9.07
N ALA A 47 -11.15 -14.29 10.40
CA ALA A 47 -11.79 -13.17 11.07
C ALA A 47 -10.95 -11.88 10.97
N TYR A 48 -9.63 -12.01 11.14
CA TYR A 48 -8.68 -10.91 11.04
C TYR A 48 -8.58 -10.36 9.61
N THR A 49 -8.53 -11.25 8.61
CA THR A 49 -8.58 -10.89 7.18
C THR A 49 -9.84 -10.11 6.83
N SER A 50 -11.00 -10.55 7.33
CA SER A 50 -12.28 -9.85 7.11
C SER A 50 -12.27 -8.43 7.67
N GLN A 51 -11.74 -8.25 8.88
CA GLN A 51 -11.61 -6.93 9.51
C GLN A 51 -10.58 -6.04 8.78
N ALA A 52 -9.46 -6.62 8.33
CA ALA A 52 -8.43 -5.93 7.56
C ALA A 52 -8.96 -5.49 6.19
N LEU A 53 -9.73 -6.33 5.49
CA LEU A 53 -10.40 -5.98 4.25
C LEU A 53 -11.45 -4.87 4.45
N SER A 54 -12.18 -4.90 5.57
CA SER A 54 -13.09 -3.81 5.93
C SER A 54 -12.35 -2.50 6.17
N SER A 55 -11.18 -2.55 6.82
CA SER A 55 -10.34 -1.37 7.07
C SER A 55 -9.71 -0.84 5.77
N ALA A 56 -9.26 -1.73 4.89
CA ALA A 56 -8.79 -1.40 3.54
C ALA A 56 -9.88 -0.75 2.67
N LYS A 57 -11.13 -1.23 2.80
CA LYS A 57 -12.29 -0.60 2.17
C LYS A 57 -12.55 0.80 2.72
N SER A 58 -12.41 1.03 4.03
CA SER A 58 -12.52 2.37 4.62
C SER A 58 -11.44 3.34 4.12
N LEU A 59 -10.29 2.84 3.67
CA LEU A 59 -9.27 3.61 2.96
C LEU A 59 -9.53 3.72 1.45
N GLY A 60 -10.60 3.12 0.91
CA GLY A 60 -10.84 3.13 -0.53
C GLY A 60 -9.84 2.30 -1.35
N LEU A 61 -9.03 1.43 -0.72
CA LEU A 61 -8.06 0.56 -1.40
C LEU A 61 -8.68 -0.72 -1.95
N SER A 62 -9.80 -1.14 -1.36
CA SER A 62 -10.58 -2.28 -1.83
C SER A 62 -12.07 -1.94 -1.85
N ARG A 63 -12.84 -2.73 -2.59
CA ARG A 63 -14.30 -2.63 -2.58
C ARG A 63 -14.92 -4.02 -2.62
N GLN A 64 -16.18 -4.09 -2.20
CA GLN A 64 -16.96 -5.32 -2.34
C GLN A 64 -17.44 -5.45 -3.79
N ALA A 65 -17.22 -6.61 -4.40
CA ALA A 65 -17.59 -6.91 -5.78
C ALA A 65 -18.04 -8.36 -5.92
N GLY A 66 -18.97 -8.65 -6.83
CA GLY A 66 -19.37 -10.03 -7.15
C GLY A 66 -20.12 -10.80 -6.03
N GLY A 67 -20.66 -10.09 -5.03
CA GLY A 67 -21.51 -10.64 -3.97
C GLY A 67 -21.00 -10.39 -2.55
N ARG A 68 -21.76 -10.88 -1.55
CA ARG A 68 -21.44 -10.67 -0.13
C ARG A 68 -20.10 -11.35 0.22
N GLY A 69 -19.18 -10.58 0.79
CA GLY A 69 -17.91 -11.08 1.31
C GLY A 69 -16.83 -11.34 0.25
N LYS A 70 -17.06 -10.91 -0.99
CA LYS A 70 -16.06 -10.90 -2.06
C LYS A 70 -15.52 -9.48 -2.27
N TYR A 71 -14.24 -9.41 -2.58
CA TYR A 71 -13.48 -8.17 -2.65
C TYR A 71 -12.63 -8.13 -3.91
N GLU A 72 -12.38 -6.91 -4.38
CA GLU A 72 -11.39 -6.60 -5.40
C GLU A 72 -10.66 -5.29 -5.04
N LEU A 73 -9.54 -5.02 -5.71
CA LEU A 73 -8.81 -3.77 -5.56
C LEU A 73 -9.51 -2.63 -6.30
N THR A 74 -9.35 -1.43 -5.76
CA THR A 74 -9.58 -0.19 -6.52
C THR A 74 -8.28 0.20 -7.24
N LYS A 75 -8.34 1.20 -8.13
CA LYS A 75 -7.12 1.78 -8.73
C LYS A 75 -6.11 2.26 -7.67
N ALA A 76 -6.60 2.88 -6.60
CA ALA A 76 -5.75 3.31 -5.48
C ALA A 76 -5.11 2.10 -4.77
N GLY A 77 -5.87 1.02 -4.58
CA GLY A 77 -5.36 -0.25 -4.06
C GLY A 77 -4.28 -0.88 -4.92
N GLU A 78 -4.45 -0.87 -6.24
CA GLU A 78 -3.45 -1.37 -7.20
C GLU A 78 -2.15 -0.55 -7.13
N THR A 79 -2.24 0.78 -7.13
CA THR A 79 -1.08 1.66 -6.99
C THR A 79 -0.34 1.39 -5.69
N PHE A 80 -1.07 1.33 -4.58
CA PHE A 80 -0.50 1.03 -3.27
C PHE A 80 0.14 -0.36 -3.22
N ALA A 81 -0.53 -1.39 -3.75
CA ALA A 81 -0.01 -2.75 -3.81
C ALA A 81 1.27 -2.86 -4.64
N ARG A 82 1.31 -2.17 -5.79
CA ARG A 82 2.48 -2.13 -6.67
C ARG A 82 3.68 -1.48 -5.98
N ALA A 83 3.48 -0.31 -5.36
CA ALA A 83 4.52 0.36 -4.60
C ALA A 83 5.04 -0.53 -3.45
N LEU A 84 4.12 -1.20 -2.73
CA LEU A 84 4.47 -2.14 -1.67
C LEU A 84 5.23 -3.37 -2.17
N GLY A 85 4.93 -3.85 -3.37
CA GLY A 85 5.58 -5.02 -3.98
C GLY A 85 6.99 -4.74 -4.48
N PHE A 86 7.25 -3.50 -4.93
CA PHE A 86 8.58 -3.05 -5.36
C PHE A 86 9.44 -2.47 -4.21
N GLY A 87 8.96 -2.54 -2.97
CA GLY A 87 9.67 -1.96 -1.82
C GLY A 87 9.76 -0.43 -1.86
N LYS A 88 8.94 0.25 -2.67
CA LYS A 88 8.90 1.71 -2.80
C LYS A 88 8.09 2.32 -1.66
N GLU A 89 8.62 2.23 -0.45
CA GLU A 89 7.95 2.65 0.78
C GLU A 89 7.47 4.12 0.72
N LYS A 90 8.28 5.04 0.18
CA LYS A 90 7.88 6.45 0.01
C LYS A 90 6.63 6.59 -0.88
N ASP A 91 6.58 5.88 -1.99
CA ASP A 91 5.44 5.90 -2.92
C ASP A 91 4.19 5.29 -2.26
N SER A 92 4.37 4.22 -1.48
CA SER A 92 3.30 3.60 -0.71
C SER A 92 2.71 4.56 0.33
N ARG A 93 3.55 5.29 1.06
CA ARG A 93 3.11 6.33 2.01
C ARG A 93 2.36 7.46 1.29
N LEU A 94 2.91 7.95 0.18
CA LEU A 94 2.29 8.99 -0.62
C LEU A 94 0.92 8.56 -1.15
N ALA A 95 0.79 7.31 -1.61
CA ALA A 95 -0.48 6.75 -2.07
C ALA A 95 -1.54 6.75 -0.96
N ILE A 96 -1.19 6.26 0.25
CA ILE A 96 -2.11 6.25 1.39
C ILE A 96 -2.47 7.67 1.81
N ARG A 97 -1.48 8.56 1.88
CA ARG A 97 -1.68 9.96 2.23
C ARG A 97 -2.64 10.66 1.28
N THR A 98 -2.40 10.52 -0.02
CA THR A 98 -3.26 11.07 -1.09
C THR A 98 -4.68 10.52 -0.96
N GLN A 99 -4.80 9.23 -0.70
CA GLN A 99 -6.09 8.59 -0.54
C GLN A 99 -6.85 9.11 0.69
N ILE A 100 -6.19 9.28 1.84
CA ILE A 100 -6.82 9.82 3.06
C ILE A 100 -7.28 11.27 2.85
N LEU A 101 -6.50 12.09 2.15
CA LEU A 101 -6.84 13.50 1.92
C LEU A 101 -8.01 13.67 0.92
N ASN A 102 -8.18 12.72 -0.01
CA ASN A 102 -9.21 12.79 -1.05
C ASN A 102 -10.47 11.96 -0.77
N GLU A 103 -10.37 10.94 0.10
CA GLU A 103 -11.49 10.04 0.40
C GLU A 103 -12.46 10.69 1.40
N GLY A 104 -13.73 10.82 0.99
CA GLY A 104 -14.76 11.50 1.79
C GLY A 104 -14.96 10.89 3.18
N ALA A 105 -14.75 9.58 3.33
CA ALA A 105 -14.84 8.88 4.62
C ALA A 105 -13.83 9.38 5.67
N TRP A 106 -12.73 10.00 5.25
CA TRP A 106 -11.68 10.50 6.14
C TRP A 106 -11.79 11.99 6.45
N SER A 107 -12.74 12.70 5.83
CA SER A 107 -12.92 14.15 5.96
C SER A 107 -13.00 14.66 7.41
N GLU A 108 -13.76 13.99 8.28
CA GLU A 108 -13.85 14.36 9.71
C GLU A 108 -12.54 14.12 10.46
N ILE A 109 -11.79 13.07 10.09
CA ILE A 109 -10.47 12.76 10.68
C ILE A 109 -9.45 13.83 10.26
N VAL A 110 -9.43 14.18 8.98
CA VAL A 110 -8.59 15.27 8.46
C VAL A 110 -8.95 16.59 9.14
N SER A 111 -10.24 16.90 9.26
CA SER A 111 -10.72 18.11 9.95
C SER A 111 -10.24 18.17 11.41
N PHE A 112 -10.32 17.05 12.14
CA PHE A 112 -9.80 16.96 13.49
C PHE A 112 -8.29 17.24 13.54
N LEU A 113 -7.51 16.64 12.63
CA LEU A 113 -6.07 16.83 12.57
C LEU A 113 -5.72 18.29 12.28
N THR A 114 -6.41 18.92 11.34
CA THR A 114 -6.20 20.32 10.98
C THR A 114 -6.50 21.28 12.14
N MET A 115 -7.60 21.06 12.87
CA MET A 115 -7.95 21.88 14.05
C MET A 115 -6.97 21.72 15.21
N ASN A 116 -6.18 20.65 15.21
CA ASN A 116 -5.24 20.29 16.26
C ASN A 116 -3.79 20.25 15.78
N LYS A 117 -3.45 20.98 14.71
CA LYS A 117 -2.06 21.10 14.22
C LYS A 117 -1.10 21.41 15.37
N ASP A 118 0.01 20.68 15.41
CA ASP A 118 1.11 20.84 16.37
C ASP A 118 0.75 20.68 17.86
N LYS A 119 -0.50 20.28 18.18
CA LYS A 119 -0.94 20.05 19.56
C LYS A 119 -0.84 18.57 19.90
N PRO A 120 -0.21 18.20 21.02
CA PRO A 120 -0.22 16.82 21.48
C PRO A 120 -1.64 16.39 21.84
N ARG A 121 -2.11 15.29 21.26
CA ARG A 121 -3.43 14.71 21.51
C ARG A 121 -3.33 13.23 21.84
N ASN A 122 -4.25 12.74 22.66
CA ASN A 122 -4.35 11.29 22.87
C ASN A 122 -5.02 10.67 21.64
N PRO A 123 -4.52 9.55 21.06
CA PRO A 123 -5.21 8.83 19.98
C PRO A 123 -6.68 8.51 20.27
N LEU A 124 -7.04 8.31 21.54
CA LEU A 124 -8.43 8.09 21.95
C LEU A 124 -9.34 9.29 21.66
N ASP A 125 -8.82 10.51 21.71
CA ASP A 125 -9.59 11.74 21.40
C ASP A 125 -10.11 11.70 19.97
N LEU A 126 -9.31 11.16 19.04
CA LEU A 126 -9.72 10.97 17.65
C LEU A 126 -10.82 9.91 17.50
N ALA A 127 -10.72 8.81 18.24
CA ALA A 127 -11.78 7.79 18.26
C ALA A 127 -13.08 8.34 18.86
N TYR A 128 -13.02 9.13 19.94
CA TYR A 128 -14.19 9.81 20.50
C TYR A 128 -14.81 10.82 19.54
N HIS A 129 -13.97 11.56 18.81
CA HIS A 129 -14.44 12.49 17.79
C HIS A 129 -15.25 11.75 16.70
N ALA A 130 -14.70 10.68 16.14
CA ALA A 130 -15.40 9.86 15.16
C ALA A 130 -16.69 9.23 15.72
N GLU A 131 -16.66 8.70 16.94
CA GLU A 131 -17.81 8.11 17.63
C GLU A 131 -18.96 9.13 17.80
N SER A 132 -18.63 10.35 18.25
CA SER A 132 -19.56 11.46 18.42
C SER A 132 -20.25 11.83 17.11
N ARG A 133 -19.47 11.97 16.03
CA ARG A 133 -20.00 12.32 14.71
C ARG A 133 -20.87 11.24 14.10
N LEU A 134 -20.56 9.97 14.34
CA LEU A 134 -21.39 8.83 13.92
C LEU A 134 -22.67 8.68 14.74
N GLY A 135 -22.79 9.37 15.89
CA GLY A 135 -23.90 9.18 16.83
C GLY A 135 -23.97 7.75 17.39
N LYS A 136 -22.83 7.06 17.47
CA LYS A 136 -22.72 5.68 17.97
C LYS A 136 -22.09 5.65 19.36
N ARG A 137 -22.20 4.50 20.04
CA ARG A 137 -21.49 4.23 21.28
C ARG A 137 -20.67 2.95 21.16
N TRP A 138 -19.36 3.07 21.23
CA TRP A 138 -18.39 1.99 21.17
C TRP A 138 -17.97 1.55 22.57
N SER A 139 -17.70 0.25 22.70
CA SER A 139 -17.07 -0.30 23.90
C SER A 139 -15.66 0.28 24.08
N LYS A 140 -15.14 0.24 25.31
CA LYS A 140 -13.77 0.69 25.62
C LYS A 140 -12.72 -0.03 24.76
N SER A 141 -12.89 -1.35 24.59
CA SER A 141 -12.03 -2.17 23.75
C SER A 141 -12.07 -1.74 22.29
N MET A 142 -13.26 -1.52 21.73
CA MET A 142 -13.41 -1.06 20.34
C MET A 142 -12.77 0.31 20.12
N ARG A 143 -12.98 1.26 21.03
CA ARG A 143 -12.32 2.58 20.99
C ARG A 143 -10.80 2.46 20.94
N SER A 144 -10.24 1.59 21.77
CA SER A 144 -8.79 1.35 21.80
C SER A 144 -8.28 0.78 20.47
N HIS A 145 -8.99 -0.18 19.88
CA HIS A 145 -8.61 -0.75 18.58
C HIS A 145 -8.67 0.29 17.46
N ILE A 146 -9.75 1.07 17.38
CA ILE A 146 -9.90 2.12 16.38
C ILE A 146 -8.83 3.21 16.55
N ALA A 147 -8.56 3.64 17.79
CA ALA A 147 -7.50 4.63 18.07
C ALA A 147 -6.12 4.11 17.63
N SER A 148 -5.81 2.84 17.90
CA SER A 148 -4.58 2.21 17.46
C SER A 148 -4.50 2.10 15.94
N ALA A 149 -5.60 1.76 15.28
CA ALA A 149 -5.68 1.68 13.82
C ALA A 149 -5.47 3.05 13.17
N TYR A 150 -6.15 4.10 13.66
CA TYR A 150 -5.92 5.47 13.20
C TYR A 150 -4.47 5.89 13.39
N LYS A 151 -3.91 5.69 14.58
CA LYS A 151 -2.50 6.00 14.85
C LYS A 151 -1.59 5.36 13.81
N SER A 152 -1.70 4.05 13.62
CA SER A 152 -0.88 3.28 12.68
C SER A 152 -1.02 3.77 11.24
N ILE A 153 -2.24 4.04 10.78
CA ILE A 153 -2.52 4.47 9.41
C ILE A 153 -2.03 5.91 9.16
N LEU A 154 -2.33 6.83 10.08
CA LEU A 154 -1.99 8.24 9.93
C LEU A 154 -0.48 8.49 10.10
N GLU A 155 0.18 7.71 10.96
CA GLU A 155 1.64 7.75 11.12
C GLU A 155 2.33 7.26 9.84
N TYR A 156 1.86 6.15 9.27
CA TYR A 156 2.35 5.66 7.98
C TYR A 156 2.16 6.69 6.85
N ALA A 157 1.01 7.37 6.84
CA ALA A 157 0.70 8.41 5.87
C ALA A 157 1.47 9.73 6.11
N GLU A 158 2.31 9.82 7.14
CA GLU A 158 3.04 11.02 7.54
C GLU A 158 2.11 12.23 7.77
N LEU A 159 0.90 11.96 8.29
CA LEU A 159 -0.08 12.97 8.67
C LEU A 159 0.01 13.32 10.16
N ILE A 160 0.61 12.43 10.94
CA ILE A 160 0.93 12.62 12.35
C ILE A 160 2.36 12.14 12.62
N ARG A 161 2.95 12.63 13.71
CA ARG A 161 4.12 12.02 14.37
C ARG A 161 3.78 11.58 15.79
N ILE A 162 4.53 10.62 16.31
CA ILE A 162 4.32 10.09 17.66
C ILE A 162 5.25 10.79 18.64
N ASP A 163 4.68 11.27 19.74
CA ASP A 163 5.42 11.86 20.85
C ASP A 163 4.99 11.17 22.16
N GLY A 164 5.76 10.16 22.55
CA GLY A 164 5.41 9.26 23.66
C GLY A 164 4.07 8.56 23.43
N ILE A 165 3.09 8.85 24.29
CA ILE A 165 1.73 8.32 24.18
C ILE A 165 0.81 9.15 23.29
N ASN A 166 1.25 10.33 22.89
CA ASN A 166 0.47 11.31 22.14
C ASN A 166 0.76 11.24 20.64
N ILE A 167 -0.17 11.80 19.87
CA ILE A 167 -0.02 12.10 18.45
C ILE A 167 0.07 13.61 18.26
N ILE A 168 0.90 14.04 17.32
CA ILE A 168 1.01 15.44 16.91
C ILE A 168 0.64 15.52 15.44
N SER A 169 -0.38 16.31 15.12
CA SER A 169 -0.83 16.53 13.74
C SER A 169 0.18 17.36 12.95
N LEU A 170 0.47 16.93 11.72
CA LEU A 170 1.36 17.59 10.76
C LEU A 170 0.58 18.29 9.62
N ILE A 171 -0.75 18.31 9.67
CA ILE A 171 -1.61 18.89 8.63
C ILE A 171 -1.97 20.34 8.96
N GLY A 172 -1.69 21.27 8.04
CA GLY A 172 -2.10 22.68 8.12
C GLY A 172 -3.52 22.97 7.62
N MET A 173 -4.01 24.20 7.88
CA MET A 173 -5.33 24.68 7.42
C MET A 173 -5.45 24.78 5.90
N ASP A 174 -4.32 24.77 5.20
CA ASP A 174 -4.16 24.75 3.75
C ASP A 174 -4.13 23.33 3.15
N GLY A 175 -4.28 22.28 3.97
CA GLY A 175 -4.27 20.88 3.51
C GLY A 175 -2.91 20.40 2.99
N LYS A 176 -1.90 21.27 2.97
CA LYS A 176 -0.52 20.96 2.65
C LYS A 176 0.18 20.64 3.97
N SER A 177 0.55 19.38 4.18
CA SER A 177 1.47 19.09 5.29
C SER A 177 2.82 19.72 4.96
N GLU A 178 3.42 20.37 5.94
CA GLU A 178 4.74 21.00 5.83
C GLU A 178 5.90 19.98 5.75
N THR A 179 5.61 18.67 5.73
CA THR A 179 6.54 17.66 5.26
C THR A 179 6.72 17.82 3.75
N ARG A 180 7.69 18.66 3.38
CA ARG A 180 8.12 19.01 2.03
C ARG A 180 8.67 17.76 1.32
N VAL A 181 7.80 16.93 0.76
CA VAL A 181 8.13 16.07 -0.37
C VAL A 181 7.82 16.90 -1.60
N GLU A 182 8.84 17.26 -2.38
CA GLU A 182 8.64 17.88 -3.68
C GLU A 182 7.77 16.95 -4.53
N ILE A 183 6.51 17.34 -4.72
CA ILE A 183 5.57 16.67 -5.59
C ILE A 183 5.97 17.10 -7.00
N GLN A 184 6.70 16.25 -7.73
CA GLN A 184 6.54 16.27 -9.18
C GLN A 184 5.15 15.71 -9.44
N GLU A 185 4.26 16.58 -9.94
CA GLU A 185 2.99 16.17 -10.52
C GLU A 185 3.29 15.14 -11.62
N ILE A 186 3.05 13.87 -11.34
CA ILE A 186 3.00 12.86 -12.39
C ILE A 186 1.68 13.11 -13.10
N ASP A 187 1.73 13.89 -14.18
CA ASP A 187 0.65 13.97 -15.16
C ASP A 187 0.50 12.58 -15.80
N VAL A 188 -0.53 11.84 -15.39
CA VAL A 188 -0.79 10.47 -15.84
C VAL A 188 -1.37 10.44 -17.27
N SER A 189 -1.35 11.55 -18.01
CA SER A 189 -2.20 11.71 -19.19
C SER A 189 -1.47 11.76 -20.53
N LYS A 190 -0.15 11.94 -20.61
CA LYS A 190 0.54 12.05 -21.90
C LYS A 190 1.94 11.44 -21.91
N GLU A 191 2.19 10.66 -22.97
CA GLU A 191 3.49 10.23 -23.49
C GLU A 191 4.22 9.09 -22.73
N MET A 192 3.74 7.86 -22.92
CA MET A 192 4.65 6.72 -23.12
C MET A 192 5.14 6.73 -24.57
N THR A 193 6.09 7.62 -24.86
CA THR A 193 6.97 7.47 -26.00
C THR A 193 8.30 6.97 -25.44
N TYR A 194 8.71 5.79 -25.89
CA TYR A 194 10.03 5.23 -25.64
C TYR A 194 11.10 6.29 -25.92
N SER A 195 11.85 6.69 -24.91
CA SER A 195 13.12 7.36 -25.10
C SER A 195 14.16 6.74 -24.19
N ALA A 196 15.27 6.40 -24.83
CA ALA A 196 16.39 5.65 -24.33
C ALA A 196 17.20 6.40 -23.26
N LEU A 197 17.94 5.60 -22.47
CA LEU A 197 19.23 5.94 -21.87
C LEU A 197 19.34 7.33 -21.23
N SER A 198 19.11 7.39 -19.91
CA SER A 198 20.03 8.14 -19.05
C SER A 198 20.47 7.25 -17.90
N SER A 199 21.77 6.94 -17.95
CA SER A 199 22.60 6.53 -16.85
C SER A 199 22.41 7.49 -15.68
N ASP A 200 21.87 6.98 -14.57
CA ASP A 200 22.14 7.36 -13.17
C ASP A 200 21.01 6.86 -12.27
N VAL A 201 21.07 5.58 -11.88
CA VAL A 201 20.25 5.01 -10.80
C VAL A 201 21.19 4.37 -9.77
N GLN A 202 21.69 5.22 -8.87
CA GLN A 202 22.06 4.86 -7.50
C GLN A 202 20.84 5.24 -6.64
N GLU A 203 20.30 4.51 -5.67
CA GLU A 203 20.75 3.44 -4.77
C GLU A 203 19.47 2.73 -4.28
N GLY A 204 19.42 1.39 -4.25
CA GLY A 204 18.34 0.66 -3.58
C GLY A 204 17.96 -0.72 -4.12
N GLN A 205 18.42 -1.09 -5.33
CA GLN A 205 18.40 -2.48 -5.78
C GLN A 205 19.72 -3.13 -5.39
N ARG A 206 19.74 -3.91 -4.30
CA ARG A 206 20.85 -4.85 -4.08
C ARG A 206 20.67 -6.05 -5.01
N ILE A 207 21.17 -5.90 -6.23
CA ILE A 207 21.64 -7.05 -7.00
C ILE A 207 22.89 -7.52 -6.25
N THR A 208 22.75 -8.58 -5.45
CA THR A 208 23.93 -9.20 -4.84
C THR A 208 24.59 -10.02 -5.94
N GLU A 209 25.65 -9.51 -6.55
CA GLU A 209 26.44 -10.23 -7.54
C GLU A 209 27.16 -11.41 -6.88
N VAL A 210 26.49 -12.56 -6.81
CA VAL A 210 27.13 -13.85 -6.63
C VAL A 210 27.17 -14.47 -8.02
N LYS A 211 28.38 -14.65 -8.56
CA LYS A 211 28.70 -14.80 -9.99
C LYS A 211 27.84 -15.78 -10.81
N ASP A 212 27.13 -16.72 -10.18
CA ASP A 212 26.48 -17.83 -10.89
C ASP A 212 24.95 -17.73 -10.95
N TYR A 213 24.31 -16.83 -10.19
CA TYR A 213 22.85 -16.75 -10.12
C TYR A 213 22.30 -15.33 -9.99
N ALA A 214 21.12 -15.11 -10.55
CA ALA A 214 20.27 -13.95 -10.31
C ALA A 214 19.25 -14.28 -9.20
N GLU A 215 19.05 -13.34 -8.27
CA GLU A 215 18.12 -13.50 -7.15
C GLU A 215 16.94 -12.54 -7.27
N PHE A 216 15.74 -13.08 -7.12
CA PHE A 216 14.51 -12.32 -6.88
C PHE A 216 14.04 -12.61 -5.46
N SER A 217 13.83 -11.56 -4.66
CA SER A 217 13.37 -11.70 -3.29
C SER A 217 12.10 -10.89 -3.08
N MET A 218 11.05 -11.55 -2.61
CA MET A 218 9.91 -10.90 -1.97
C MET A 218 9.99 -11.18 -0.48
N PRO A 219 10.36 -10.17 0.35
CA PRO A 219 10.44 -10.33 1.79
C PRO A 219 9.17 -10.97 2.36
N ASP A 220 9.35 -11.95 3.24
CA ASP A 220 8.30 -12.73 3.92
C ASP A 220 7.50 -13.71 3.06
N PHE A 221 7.77 -13.83 1.75
CA PHE A 221 7.06 -14.76 0.87
C PHE A 221 7.97 -15.86 0.31
N PHE A 222 8.89 -15.49 -0.57
CA PHE A 222 9.82 -16.42 -1.19
C PHE A 222 11.03 -15.72 -1.76
N MET A 223 12.08 -16.52 -1.95
CA MET A 223 13.29 -16.17 -2.69
C MET A 223 13.39 -17.13 -3.87
N LEU A 224 13.61 -16.58 -5.06
CA LEU A 224 13.87 -17.32 -6.28
C LEU A 224 15.31 -17.04 -6.73
N ARG A 225 16.06 -18.11 -6.99
CA ARG A 225 17.41 -18.02 -7.56
C ARG A 225 17.41 -18.74 -8.90
N VAL A 226 17.92 -18.07 -9.92
CA VAL A 226 17.99 -18.58 -11.29
C VAL A 226 19.45 -18.51 -11.72
N ILE A 227 19.98 -19.61 -12.23
CA ILE A 227 21.34 -19.65 -12.78
C ILE A 227 21.40 -18.70 -13.96
N ARG A 228 22.47 -17.89 -14.07
CA ARG A 228 22.65 -16.92 -15.17
C ARG A 228 23.14 -17.61 -16.44
N ASN A 229 22.32 -18.49 -17.02
CA ASN A 229 22.52 -19.05 -18.34
C ASN A 229 21.21 -19.08 -19.15
N GLU A 230 21.33 -19.15 -20.47
CA GLU A 230 20.18 -19.08 -21.38
C GLU A 230 19.18 -20.21 -21.12
N GLU A 231 19.67 -21.44 -20.92
CA GLU A 231 18.82 -22.61 -20.67
C GLU A 231 17.95 -22.47 -19.42
N ALA A 232 18.49 -21.97 -18.30
CA ALA A 232 17.72 -21.82 -17.06
C ALA A 232 16.69 -20.69 -17.16
N ILE A 233 17.00 -19.62 -17.89
CA ILE A 233 16.09 -18.49 -18.12
C ILE A 233 14.96 -18.90 -19.06
N ASP A 234 15.26 -19.56 -20.17
CA ASP A 234 14.25 -20.08 -21.10
C ASP A 234 13.34 -21.11 -20.42
N PHE A 235 13.93 -22.03 -19.64
CA PHE A 235 13.17 -22.98 -18.85
C PHE A 235 12.19 -22.28 -17.91
N LEU A 236 12.66 -21.29 -17.14
CA LEU A 236 11.80 -20.57 -16.21
C LEU A 236 10.75 -19.74 -16.93
N SER A 237 11.10 -19.06 -18.03
CA SER A 237 10.17 -18.28 -18.86
C SER A 237 8.98 -19.13 -19.30
N LYS A 238 9.23 -20.37 -19.75
CA LYS A 238 8.19 -21.34 -20.15
C LYS A 238 7.28 -21.80 -19.00
N GLN A 239 7.73 -21.72 -17.75
CA GLN A 239 6.92 -22.07 -16.57
C GLN A 239 6.02 -20.92 -16.09
N LEU A 240 6.26 -19.69 -16.56
CA LEU A 240 5.52 -18.53 -16.13
C LEU A 240 4.33 -18.25 -17.04
N LYS A 241 3.26 -17.76 -16.43
CA LYS A 241 2.16 -17.15 -17.16
C LYS A 241 2.57 -15.73 -17.58
N ASP A 242 2.04 -15.25 -18.70
CA ASP A 242 2.28 -13.88 -19.20
C ASP A 242 1.95 -12.78 -18.17
N THR A 243 1.10 -13.08 -17.19
CA THR A 243 0.71 -12.18 -16.10
C THR A 243 1.61 -12.28 -14.86
N SER A 244 2.68 -13.06 -14.90
CA SER A 244 3.57 -13.25 -13.75
C SER A 244 4.36 -11.98 -13.45
N ILE A 245 4.44 -11.65 -12.15
CA ILE A 245 5.28 -10.57 -11.63
C ILE A 245 6.78 -10.77 -11.91
N LEU A 246 7.17 -11.99 -12.26
CA LEU A 246 8.56 -12.36 -12.56
C LEU A 246 8.95 -12.05 -14.02
N ILE A 247 7.99 -11.80 -14.92
CA ILE A 247 8.25 -11.54 -16.34
C ILE A 247 9.16 -10.32 -16.54
N PRO A 248 8.91 -9.13 -15.94
CA PRO A 248 9.79 -7.98 -16.13
C PRO A 248 11.19 -8.19 -15.56
N TRP A 249 11.30 -8.96 -14.48
CA TRP A 249 12.58 -9.30 -13.86
C TRP A 249 13.40 -10.25 -14.73
N LEU A 250 12.77 -11.28 -15.31
CA LEU A 250 13.45 -12.20 -16.24
C LEU A 250 13.95 -11.50 -17.50
N SER A 251 13.14 -10.65 -18.11
CA SER A 251 13.56 -9.88 -19.29
C SER A 251 14.76 -8.95 -19.01
N ALA A 252 14.92 -8.48 -17.76
CA ALA A 252 16.09 -7.69 -17.37
C ALA A 252 17.36 -8.56 -17.29
N ILE A 253 17.24 -9.78 -16.77
CA ILE A 253 18.36 -10.73 -16.69
C ILE A 253 18.78 -11.19 -18.09
N GLU A 254 17.81 -11.57 -18.92
CA GLU A 254 18.03 -12.00 -20.31
C GLU A 254 18.82 -10.95 -21.10
N LYS A 255 18.42 -9.67 -21.00
CA LYS A 255 19.18 -8.55 -21.60
C LYS A 255 20.60 -8.42 -21.06
N THR A 256 20.79 -8.65 -19.77
CA THR A 256 22.11 -8.53 -19.11
C THR A 256 23.06 -9.65 -19.56
N ILE A 257 22.54 -10.85 -19.82
CA ILE A 257 23.33 -11.97 -20.36
C ILE A 257 23.70 -11.71 -21.82
N LEU A 258 22.72 -11.32 -22.64
CA LEU A 258 22.96 -10.99 -24.05
C LEU A 258 23.97 -9.83 -24.23
N SER A 259 24.01 -8.87 -23.31
CA SER A 259 25.02 -7.80 -23.35
C SER A 259 26.42 -8.25 -22.91
N GLN A 260 26.53 -9.31 -22.10
CA GLN A 260 27.82 -9.84 -21.64
C GLN A 260 28.49 -10.74 -22.68
N GLU A 261 27.72 -11.41 -23.55
CA GLU A 261 28.26 -12.23 -24.63
C GLU A 261 28.92 -11.38 -25.75
N VAL A 262 28.46 -10.14 -25.95
CA VAL A 262 29.00 -9.22 -26.97
C VAL A 262 30.37 -8.65 -26.57
N GLU A 263 30.73 -8.62 -25.28
CA GLU A 263 32.03 -8.13 -24.79
C GLU A 263 33.12 -9.22 -24.74
N THR A 264 32.77 -10.50 -24.94
CA THR A 264 33.72 -11.63 -24.90
C THR A 264 34.25 -12.07 -26.27
N ASP A 265 33.76 -11.47 -27.36
CA ASP A 265 34.15 -11.79 -28.74
C ASP A 265 35.11 -10.75 -29.39
N GLU A 266 35.71 -9.84 -28.60
CA GLU A 266 36.86 -8.98 -28.99
C GLU A 266 38.18 -9.45 -28.35
#